data_AF-A0A246G5N6-F1
#
_entry.id   AF-A0A246G5N6-F1
#
_cell.length_a   1.000
_cell.length_b   1.000
_cell.length_c   1.000
_cell.angle_alpha   90.00
_cell.angle_beta   90.00
_cell.angle_gamma   90.00
#
_symmetry.space_group_name_H-M   'P 1'
#
loop_
_entity.id
_entity.type
_entity.pdbx_description
1 polymer ?
#
loop_
_entity_poly.entity_id
_entity_poly.type
_entity_poly.pdbx_seq_one_letter_code
_entity_poly.pdbx_strand_id
1 'polypeptide(L)' 'MSTPLPPRGRGTATNLHNRFAPTLSVAEDDGWYQEVPQTQGTEVRIETAKTIITRNSSPDIPFDRAINPYRGCEHG' A
#
# COMPACT_ATOMS: atom_id res chain seq x y z
N MET A 1 22.33 14.94 -18.20
CA MET A 1 22.00 14.05 -17.07
C MET A 1 20.82 13.19 -17.50
N SER A 2 20.94 11.87 -17.39
CA SER A 2 19.88 10.93 -17.81
C SER A 2 18.74 10.97 -16.79
N THR A 3 17.53 11.29 -17.24
CA THR A 3 16.32 11.23 -16.41
C THR A 3 15.92 9.75 -16.25
N PRO A 4 15.77 9.22 -15.03
CA PRO A 4 15.35 7.83 -14.84
C PRO A 4 13.95 7.62 -15.41
N LEU A 5 13.77 6.52 -16.15
CA LEU A 5 12.47 6.14 -16.69
C LEU A 5 11.52 5.80 -15.53
N PRO A 6 10.24 6.18 -15.63
CA PRO A 6 9.25 5.85 -14.61
C PRO A 6 9.16 4.32 -14.44
N PRO A 7 9.13 3.80 -13.19
CA PRO A 7 9.04 2.38 -12.95
C PRO A 7 7.71 1.85 -13.51
N ARG A 8 7.74 0.66 -14.12
CA ARG A 8 6.51 -0.05 -14.51
C ARG A 8 5.78 -0.45 -13.22
N GLY A 9 4.68 0.23 -12.91
CA GLY A 9 3.86 -0.05 -11.73
C GLY A 9 3.47 1.21 -10.98
N ARG A 10 3.21 1.08 -9.67
CA ARG A 10 2.95 2.20 -8.76
C ARG A 10 4.22 2.50 -7.97
N GLY A 11 4.73 3.72 -8.09
CA GLY A 11 5.91 4.16 -7.35
C GLY A 11 6.59 5.35 -8.01
N THR A 12 7.56 5.93 -7.31
CA THR A 12 8.41 6.99 -7.85
C THR A 12 9.67 6.38 -8.44
N ALA A 13 10.14 6.91 -9.58
CA ALA A 13 11.44 6.52 -10.16
C ALA A 13 12.63 6.94 -9.29
N THR A 14 12.36 7.75 -8.28
CA THR A 14 13.34 8.47 -7.48
C THR A 14 12.95 8.37 -6.02
N ASN A 15 13.92 8.02 -5.18
CA ASN A 15 13.81 8.08 -3.73
C ASN A 15 14.59 9.31 -3.24
N LEU A 16 14.04 10.51 -3.44
CA LEU A 16 14.73 11.73 -3.01
C LEU A 16 14.74 11.84 -1.50
N HIS A 17 15.91 12.12 -0.95
CA HIS A 17 16.08 12.36 0.48
C HIS A 17 15.37 13.65 0.92
N ASN A 18 14.88 13.66 2.17
CA ASN A 18 14.25 14.84 2.75
C ASN A 18 15.30 15.94 3.00
N ARG A 19 15.10 17.11 2.39
CA ARG A 19 16.01 18.27 2.48
C ARG A 19 16.27 18.81 3.89
N PHE A 20 15.40 18.50 4.86
CA PHE A 20 15.52 18.98 6.24
C PHE A 20 15.77 17.86 7.24
N ALA A 21 15.98 16.63 6.78
CA ALA A 21 16.28 15.54 7.69
C ALA A 21 17.69 15.73 8.28
N PRO A 22 17.85 15.59 9.61
CA PRO A 22 19.14 15.73 10.27
C PRO A 22 20.08 14.54 10.00
N THR A 23 19.55 13.44 9.47
CA THR A 23 20.27 12.20 9.18
C THR A 23 19.88 11.65 7.82
N LEU A 24 20.81 10.94 7.18
CA LEU A 24 20.60 10.25 5.90
C LEU A 24 20.46 8.74 6.15
N SER A 25 19.49 8.12 5.48
CA SER A 25 19.38 6.65 5.43
C SER A 25 20.09 6.14 4.18
N VAL A 26 21.02 5.23 4.36
CA VAL A 26 21.70 4.51 3.28
C VAL A 26 21.23 3.06 3.32
N ALA A 27 20.92 2.50 2.15
CA ALA A 27 20.72 1.06 2.04
C ALA A 27 22.09 0.39 2.07
N GLU A 28 22.34 -0.44 3.07
CA GLU A 28 23.57 -1.19 3.26
C GLU A 28 23.24 -2.68 3.27
N ASP A 29 24.09 -3.48 2.63
CA ASP A 29 24.02 -4.94 2.71
C ASP A 29 24.70 -5.37 4.01
N ASP A 30 23.95 -6.00 4.91
CA ASP A 30 24.46 -6.48 6.19
C ASP A 30 25.22 -7.82 6.04
N GLY A 31 25.25 -8.40 4.84
CA GLY A 31 25.95 -9.65 4.52
C GLY A 31 25.23 -10.90 5.00
N TRP A 32 24.03 -10.76 5.57
CA TRP A 32 23.22 -11.89 6.01
C TRP A 32 22.43 -12.44 4.85
N TYR A 33 22.29 -13.77 4.82
CA TYR A 33 21.35 -14.40 3.90
C TYR A 33 19.94 -13.91 4.21
N GLN A 34 19.34 -13.20 3.26
CA GLN A 34 17.94 -12.83 3.29
C GLN A 34 17.18 -13.77 2.36
N GLU A 35 16.37 -14.65 2.95
CA GLU A 35 15.30 -15.30 2.21
C GLU A 35 14.29 -14.22 1.86
N VAL A 36 14.36 -13.68 0.64
CA VAL A 36 13.35 -12.76 0.13
C VAL A 36 12.08 -13.59 -0.04
N PRO A 37 11.04 -13.40 0.79
CA PRO A 37 9.80 -14.13 0.60
C PRO A 37 9.31 -13.80 -0.80
N GLN A 38 8.82 -14.80 -1.54
CA GLN A 38 8.12 -14.48 -2.78
C GLN A 38 7.04 -13.45 -2.44
N THR A 39 7.16 -12.26 -3.02
CA THR A 39 6.13 -11.25 -2.88
C THR A 39 4.86 -11.85 -3.43
N GLN A 40 3.83 -11.96 -2.58
CA GLN A 40 2.50 -12.26 -3.06
C GLN A 40 2.12 -11.09 -3.96
N GLY A 41 2.13 -11.32 -5.27
CA GLY A 41 1.83 -10.27 -6.24
C GLY A 41 0.43 -9.75 -5.99
N THR A 42 0.23 -8.44 -6.15
CA THR A 42 -1.10 -7.83 -6.07
C THR A 42 -2.04 -8.55 -7.06
N GLU A 43 -3.09 -9.17 -6.53
CA GLU A 43 -4.13 -9.80 -7.35
C GLU A 43 -5.21 -8.75 -7.68
N VAL A 44 -5.46 -8.54 -8.97
CA VAL A 44 -6.57 -7.69 -9.42
C VAL A 44 -7.79 -8.57 -9.66
N ARG A 45 -8.83 -8.39 -8.85
CA ARG A 45 -10.13 -9.06 -9.03
C ARG A 45 -11.19 -8.05 -9.40
N ILE A 46 -11.98 -8.38 -10.43
CA ILE A 46 -13.20 -7.63 -10.72
C ILE A 46 -14.28 -8.09 -9.74
N GLU A 47 -14.69 -7.19 -8.86
CA GLU A 47 -15.81 -7.42 -7.94
C GLU A 47 -17.07 -6.74 -8.48
N THR A 48 -18.18 -7.48 -8.53
CA THR A 48 -19.51 -6.90 -8.79
C THR A 48 -20.22 -6.67 -7.45
N ALA A 49 -20.01 -5.49 -6.88
CA ALA A 49 -20.68 -5.10 -5.64
C ALA A 49 -22.15 -4.73 -5.91
N LYS A 50 -23.08 -5.26 -5.10
CA LYS A 50 -24.49 -4.84 -5.15
C LYS A 50 -24.70 -3.44 -4.56
N THR A 51 -23.99 -3.10 -3.48
CA THR A 51 -24.11 -1.80 -2.79
C THR A 51 -22.77 -1.35 -2.21
N ILE A 52 -22.51 -0.04 -2.23
CA ILE A 52 -21.33 0.56 -1.56
C ILE A 52 -21.54 0.74 -0.03
N ILE A 53 -22.79 0.84 0.41
CA ILE A 53 -23.16 1.04 1.82
C ILE A 53 -23.34 -0.32 2.50
N THR A 54 -22.61 -0.54 3.59
CA THR A 54 -22.80 -1.65 4.52
C THR A 54 -23.73 -1.21 5.65
N ARG A 55 -24.57 -2.11 6.17
CA ARG A 55 -25.47 -1.84 7.29
C ARG A 55 -25.13 -2.70 8.51
N ASN A 56 -25.28 -2.13 9.70
CA ASN A 56 -25.10 -2.83 10.97
C ASN A 56 -26.31 -2.60 11.88
N SER A 57 -26.68 -3.62 12.65
CA SER A 57 -27.79 -3.60 13.61
C SER A 57 -27.35 -3.78 15.06
N SER A 58 -26.03 -3.70 15.33
CA SER A 58 -25.52 -3.80 16.69
C SER A 58 -26.00 -2.62 17.55
N PRO A 59 -26.47 -2.87 18.79
CA PRO A 59 -26.82 -1.81 19.72
C PRO A 59 -25.60 -1.05 20.26
N ASP A 60 -24.40 -1.63 20.11
CA ASP A 60 -23.15 -1.08 20.64
C ASP A 60 -22.49 -0.07 19.70
N ILE A 61 -22.97 0.02 18.45
CA ILE A 61 -22.39 0.89 17.42
C ILE A 61 -23.35 2.04 17.15
N PRO A 62 -22.93 3.31 17.31
CA PRO A 62 -23.83 4.47 17.24
C PRO A 62 -24.24 4.85 15.80
N PHE A 63 -23.95 4.00 14.81
CA PHE A 63 -24.28 4.21 13.41
C PHE A 63 -24.75 2.90 12.76
N ASP A 64 -25.69 3.02 11.82
CA ASP A 64 -26.28 1.90 11.10
C ASP A 64 -25.67 1.71 9.70
N ARG A 65 -24.84 2.64 9.21
CA ARG A 65 -24.32 2.68 7.84
C ARG A 65 -22.83 3.02 7.78
N ALA A 66 -22.09 2.30 6.94
CA ALA A 66 -20.66 2.53 6.71
C ALA A 66 -20.27 2.32 5.24
N ILE A 67 -19.15 2.93 4.85
CA ILE A 67 -18.47 2.71 3.57
C ILE A 67 -17.06 2.21 3.91
N ASN A 68 -16.58 1.18 3.21
CA ASN A 68 -15.20 0.72 3.30
C ASN A 68 -14.46 1.06 1.99
N PRO A 69 -13.72 2.19 1.94
CA PRO A 69 -12.95 2.60 0.76
C PRO A 69 -11.81 1.63 0.42
N TYR A 70 -11.38 0.81 1.38
CA TYR A 70 -10.25 -0.10 1.27
C TYR A 70 -10.68 -1.55 1.02
N ARG A 71 -11.95 -1.78 0.66
CA ARG A 71 -12.41 -3.12 0.32
C ARG A 71 -11.58 -3.67 -0.84
N GLY A 72 -10.89 -4.79 -0.59
CA GLY A 72 -9.99 -5.42 -1.56
C GLY A 72 -8.56 -4.90 -1.55
N CYS A 73 -8.20 -3.98 -0.65
CA CYS A 73 -6.81 -3.60 -0.42
C CYS A 73 -6.11 -4.66 0.45
N GLU A 74 -4.91 -5.08 0.07
CA GLU A 74 -4.07 -6.03 0.81
C GLU A 74 -3.63 -5.51 2.19
N HIS A 75 -3.74 -4.20 2.42
CA HIS A 75 -3.26 -3.51 3.61
C HIS A 75 -4.34 -3.08 4.60
N GLY A 76 -5.63 -3.22 4.28
CA GLY A 76 -6.74 -2.86 5.17
C GLY A 76 -6.82 -1.38 5.53
#